data_AF-A0A7Z0SDR6-F1
#
_entry.id   AF-A0A7Z0SDR6-F1
#
_cell.length_a   1.000
_cell.length_b   1.000
_cell.length_c   1.000
_cell.angle_alpha   90.00
_cell.angle_beta   90.00
_cell.angle_gamma   90.00
#
_symmetry.space_group_name_H-M   'P 1'
#
loop_
_entity.id
_entity.type
_entity.pdbx_description
1 polymer ?
#
loop_
_entity_poly.entity_id
_entity_poly.type
_entity_poly.pdbx_seq_one_letter_code
_entity_poly.pdbx_strand_id
1 'polypeptide(L)'
;MVLVKKKDGSLRLCVDYRQLNNITKKDSYAIPRIEELLESLAGSKFFSVVDMKSGYYQVEIKEEHKERTAFTVGSLGFMSTTDSLLVLQIRQLHTNG
;
A
#
# COMPACT_ATOMS: atom_id res chain seq x y z
N MET A 1 4.57 3.59 -14.35
CA MET A 1 5.07 4.22 -13.11
C MET A 1 4.96 5.72 -13.26
N VAL A 2 4.50 6.42 -12.22
CA VAL A 2 4.35 7.88 -12.21
C VAL A 2 4.93 8.42 -10.91
N LEU A 3 5.70 9.50 -10.99
CA LEU A 3 6.16 10.25 -9.82
C LEU A 3 5.18 11.39 -9.54
N VAL A 4 4.63 11.41 -8.33
CA VAL A 4 3.69 12.45 -7.90
C VAL A 4 4.36 13.29 -6.82
N LYS A 5 4.36 14.62 -7.00
CA LYS A 5 4.86 15.55 -5.99
C LYS A 5 3.83 15.70 -4.87
N LYS A 6 4.23 15.45 -3.63
CA LYS A 6 3.42 15.72 -2.45
C LYS A 6 3.44 17.20 -2.11
N LYS A 7 2.49 17.61 -1.25
CA LYS A 7 2.41 18.99 -0.71
C LYS A 7 3.67 19.40 0.07
N ASP A 8 4.35 18.45 0.70
CA ASP A 8 5.61 18.65 1.43
C ASP A 8 6.85 18.74 0.51
N GLY A 9 6.67 18.69 -0.82
CA GLY A 9 7.76 18.73 -1.80
C GLY A 9 8.41 17.37 -2.08
N SER A 10 8.14 16.34 -1.27
CA SER A 10 8.67 14.99 -1.51
C SER A 10 8.00 14.31 -2.70
N LEU A 11 8.74 13.43 -3.38
CA LEU A 11 8.19 12.61 -4.47
C LEU A 11 7.58 11.33 -3.90
N ARG A 12 6.40 10.95 -4.40
CA ARG A 12 5.75 9.65 -4.17
C ARG A 12 5.81 8.85 -5.46
N LEU A 13 6.37 7.65 -5.36
CA LEU A 13 6.30 6.66 -6.42
C LEU A 13 4.89 6.05 -6.47
N CYS A 14 4.22 6.18 -7.61
CA CYS A 14 2.93 5.56 -7.87
C CYS A 14 3.07 4.55 -9.01
N VAL A 15 2.80 3.28 -8.72
CA VAL A 15 2.72 2.24 -9.74
C VAL A 15 1.29 2.21 -10.29
N ASP A 16 1.14 2.22 -11.61
CA ASP A 16 -0.17 2.21 -12.27
C ASP A 16 -0.63 0.76 -12.46
N TYR A 17 -1.40 0.26 -11.49
CA TYR A 17 -1.96 -1.09 -11.53
C TYR A 17 -3.32 -1.18 -12.24
N ARG A 18 -3.78 -0.16 -12.98
CA ARG A 18 -5.13 -0.19 -13.59
C ARG A 18 -5.36 -1.41 -14.49
N GLN A 19 -4.39 -1.73 -15.34
CA GLN A 19 -4.47 -2.89 -16.23
C GLN A 19 -4.45 -4.21 -15.44
N LEU A 20 -3.57 -4.30 -14.42
CA LEU A 20 -3.48 -5.46 -13.54
C LEU A 20 -4.78 -5.68 -12.73
N ASN A 21 -5.38 -4.60 -12.24
CA ASN A 21 -6.63 -4.64 -11.47
C ASN A 21 -7.82 -5.09 -12.31
N ASN A 22 -7.79 -4.90 -13.64
CA ASN A 22 -8.85 -5.36 -14.54
C ASN A 22 -8.82 -6.87 -14.78
N ILE A 23 -7.62 -7.48 -14.76
CA ILE A 23 -7.45 -8.94 -14.94
C ILE A 23 -7.44 -9.70 -13.62
N THR A 24 -7.26 -9.00 -12.49
CA THR A 24 -7.29 -9.59 -11.16
C THR A 24 -8.72 -9.88 -10.70
N LYS A 25 -8.95 -11.07 -10.14
CA LYS A 25 -10.22 -11.40 -9.51
C LYS A 25 -10.45 -10.47 -8.32
N LYS A 26 -11.52 -9.70 -8.34
CA LYS A 26 -11.89 -8.80 -7.24
C LYS A 26 -12.27 -9.63 -6.02
N ASP A 27 -11.47 -9.53 -4.97
CA ASP A 27 -11.81 -10.04 -3.66
C ASP A 27 -12.64 -8.97 -2.93
N SER A 28 -13.96 -9.07 -3.06
CA SER A 28 -14.89 -8.09 -2.50
C SER A 28 -15.26 -8.50 -1.09
N TYR A 29 -14.44 -8.10 -0.12
CA TYR A 29 -14.85 -8.12 1.28
C TYR A 29 -15.74 -6.92 1.56
N ALA A 30 -16.90 -7.13 2.17
CA ALA A 30 -17.77 -6.03 2.57
C ALA A 30 -17.10 -5.28 3.73
N ILE A 31 -16.64 -4.06 3.46
CA ILE A 31 -16.24 -3.15 4.54
C ILE A 31 -17.53 -2.72 5.23
N PRO A 32 -17.71 -3.01 6.53
CA PRO A 32 -18.92 -2.65 7.25
C PRO A 32 -19.14 -1.15 7.21
N ARG A 33 -20.41 -0.74 7.20
CA ARG A 33 -20.74 0.69 7.21
C ARG A 33 -20.31 1.29 8.55
N ILE A 34 -19.98 2.58 8.54
CA ILE A 34 -19.58 3.26 9.78
C ILE A 34 -20.68 3.20 10.85
N GLU A 35 -21.96 3.24 10.44
CA GLU A 35 -23.11 3.11 11.34
C GLU A 35 -23.17 1.74 12.01
N GLU A 36 -23.00 0.65 11.24
CA GLU A 36 -22.96 -0.72 11.75
C GLU A 36 -21.81 -0.93 12.75
N LEU A 37 -20.65 -0.33 12.46
CA LEU A 37 -19.51 -0.35 13.38
C LEU A 37 -19.85 0.38 14.69
N LEU A 38 -20.48 1.56 14.63
CA LEU A 38 -20.84 2.33 15.81
C LEU A 38 -21.94 1.64 16.65
N GLU A 39 -22.91 1.01 16.00
CA GLU A 39 -23.92 0.18 16.67
C GLU A 39 -23.28 -1.02 17.38
N SER A 40 -22.31 -1.70 16.74
CA SER A 40 -21.59 -2.82 17.36
C SER A 40 -20.78 -2.42 18.60
N LEU A 41 -20.40 -1.14 18.68
CA LEU A 41 -19.66 -0.55 19.79
C LEU A 41 -20.60 -0.01 20.89
N ALA A 42 -21.91 0.11 20.63
CA ALA A 42 -22.87 0.63 21.57
C ALA A 42 -22.95 -0.23 22.85
N GLY A 43 -22.97 0.42 24.01
CA GLY A 43 -23.00 -0.25 25.32
C GLY A 43 -21.63 -0.65 25.88
N SER A 44 -20.55 -0.50 25.11
CA SER A 44 -19.19 -0.69 25.62
C SER A 44 -18.75 0.53 26.45
N LYS A 45 -18.09 0.28 27.59
CA LYS A 45 -17.62 1.34 28.50
C LYS A 45 -16.21 1.86 28.17
N PHE A 46 -15.42 1.07 27.44
CA PHE A 46 -14.05 1.37 27.10
C PHE A 46 -13.78 0.99 25.64
N PHE A 47 -13.04 1.85 24.94
CA PHE A 47 -12.65 1.66 23.54
C PHE A 47 -11.15 1.83 23.40
N SER A 48 -10.54 1.00 22.57
CA SER A 48 -9.14 1.10 22.19
C SER A 48 -9.04 1.16 20.67
N VAL A 49 -8.37 2.17 20.14
CA VAL A 49 -8.13 2.33 18.72
C VAL A 49 -6.68 1.94 18.44
N VAL A 50 -6.48 1.00 17.53
CA VAL A 50 -5.15 0.54 17.11
C VAL A 50 -4.99 0.90 15.63
N ASP A 51 -3.97 1.69 15.31
CA ASP A 51 -3.59 2.00 13.93
C ASP A 51 -2.35 1.20 13.53
N MET A 52 -2.41 0.56 12.36
CA MET A 52 -1.29 -0.20 11.81
C MET A 52 -0.43 0.70 10.94
N LYS A 53 0.75 1.07 11.45
CA LYS A 53 1.72 1.87 10.69
C LYS A 53 2.13 1.14 9.41
N SER A 54 1.83 1.76 8.27
CA SER A 54 2.11 1.21 6.95
C SER A 54 1.55 -0.21 6.75
N GLY A 55 0.32 -0.46 7.22
CA GLY A 55 -0.29 -1.79 7.25
C GLY A 55 -0.27 -2.55 5.91
N TYR A 56 -0.31 -1.85 4.77
CA TYR A 56 -0.18 -2.48 3.45
C TYR A 56 1.13 -3.25 3.24
N TYR A 57 2.23 -2.89 3.92
CA TYR A 57 3.51 -3.59 3.79
C TYR A 57 3.70 -4.74 4.77
N GLN A 58 2.83 -4.84 5.77
CA GLN A 58 2.93 -5.91 6.76
C GLN A 58 2.33 -7.22 6.23
N VAL A 59 1.52 -7.14 5.16
CA VAL A 59 0.89 -8.30 4.53
C VAL A 59 1.75 -8.74 3.35
N GLU A 60 2.28 -9.97 3.41
CA GLU A 60 3.10 -10.53 2.35
C GLU A 60 2.25 -10.93 1.13
N ILE A 61 2.79 -10.68 -0.06
CA ILE A 61 2.22 -11.16 -1.33
C ILE A 61 2.63 -12.63 -1.50
N LYS A 62 1.67 -13.51 -1.80
CA LYS A 62 1.97 -14.92 -2.14
C LYS A 62 2.99 -15.02 -3.28
N GLU A 63 3.91 -15.97 -3.17
CA GLU A 63 5.01 -16.15 -4.14
C GLU A 63 4.52 -16.22 -5.61
N GLU A 64 3.44 -16.96 -5.84
CA GLU A 64 2.77 -17.13 -7.15
C GLU A 64 2.20 -15.83 -7.76
N HIS A 65 2.10 -14.76 -6.98
CA HIS A 65 1.54 -13.47 -7.41
C HIS A 65 2.59 -12.37 -7.49
N LYS A 66 3.82 -12.60 -6.98
CA LYS A 66 4.89 -11.59 -6.95
C LYS A 66 5.31 -11.13 -8.35
N GLU A 67 5.27 -12.01 -9.34
CA GLU A 67 5.59 -11.68 -10.73
C GLU A 67 4.54 -10.74 -11.36
N ARG A 68 3.27 -10.86 -10.95
CA ARG A 68 2.17 -10.03 -11.49
C ARG A 68 2.23 -8.59 -10.98
N THR A 69 2.89 -8.38 -9.85
CA THR A 69 3.07 -7.07 -9.21
C THR A 69 4.41 -6.41 -9.53
N ALA A 70 5.19 -6.99 -10.46
CA ALA A 70 6.44 -6.40 -10.93
C ALA A 70 6.21 -5.06 -11.67
N PHE A 71 7.18 -4.15 -11.58
CA PHE A 71 7.14 -2.86 -12.26
C PHE A 71 8.52 -2.46 -12.79
N THR A 72 8.55 -1.66 -13.85
CA THR A 72 9.80 -1.17 -14.45
C THR A 72 10.12 0.25 -13.98
N VAL A 73 11.35 0.48 -13.52
CA VAL A 73 11.87 1.81 -13.17
C VAL A 73 12.72 2.32 -14.33
N GLY A 74 12.10 2.72 -15.45
CA GLY A 74 12.81 3.34 -16.59
C GLY A 74 14.20 2.74 -16.90
N SER A 75 15.24 3.58 -16.80
CA SER A 75 16.65 3.22 -17.08
C SER A 75 17.34 2.33 -16.03
N LEU A 76 16.68 1.99 -14.92
CA LEU A 76 17.21 1.15 -13.83
C LEU A 76 16.76 -0.32 -13.87
N GLY A 77 15.95 -0.72 -14.84
CA GLY A 77 15.61 -2.13 -15.09
C GLY A 77 14.26 -2.60 -14.50
N PHE A 78 14.05 -3.92 -14.58
CA PHE A 78 12.85 -4.61 -14.10
C PHE A 78 13.00 -4.94 -12.61
N MET A 79 12.00 -4.56 -11.81
CA MET A 79 11.95 -4.88 -10.39
C MET A 79 10.74 -5.77 -10.10
N SER A 80 10.98 -6.97 -9.59
CA SER A 80 9.93 -7.80 -8.99
C SER A 80 9.75 -7.39 -7.53
N THR A 81 8.50 -7.36 -7.06
CA THR A 81 8.12 -7.05 -5.66
C THR A 81 8.47 -8.18 -4.67
N THR A 82 9.43 -9.04 -4.99
CA THR A 82 9.97 -10.07 -4.09
C THR A 82 10.92 -9.47 -3.07
N ASP A 83 11.47 -8.29 -3.34
CA ASP A 83 12.25 -7.55 -2.35
C ASP A 83 11.32 -6.61 -1.59
N SER A 84 11.04 -6.98 -0.33
CA SER A 84 10.32 -6.23 0.70
C SER A 84 10.93 -4.86 1.04
N LEU A 85 11.71 -4.26 0.13
CA LEU A 85 12.56 -3.10 0.36
C LEU A 85 12.44 -1.99 -0.68
N LEU A 86 11.64 -2.12 -1.75
CA LEU A 86 11.64 -1.08 -2.80
C LEU A 86 10.29 -0.58 -3.30
N VAL A 87 9.35 -0.31 -2.39
CA VAL A 87 8.37 0.76 -2.62
C VAL A 87 8.20 1.54 -1.32
N LEU A 88 8.72 2.77 -1.31
CA LEU A 88 8.66 3.82 -0.26
C LEU A 88 9.77 3.89 0.81
N GLN A 89 10.81 3.07 0.73
CA GLN A 89 12.06 3.29 1.48
C GLN A 89 13.13 4.05 0.66
N ILE A 90 12.74 5.09 -0.10
CA ILE A 90 13.63 6.27 -0.23
C ILE A 90 13.20 7.21 0.90
N ARG A 91 13.64 6.92 2.13
CA ARG A 91 13.40 7.79 3.29
C ARG A 91 14.69 8.22 4.01
N GLN A 92 15.88 8.13 3.39
CA GLN A 92 17.14 8.44 4.09
C GLN A 92 18.22 9.28 3.37
N LEU A 93 18.02 9.80 2.16
CA LEU A 93 19.08 10.62 1.52
C LEU A 93 19.05 12.15 1.81
N HIS A 94 18.11 12.69 2.58
CA HIS A 94 18.16 14.11 3.00
C HIS A 94 17.49 14.38 4.36
N THR A 95 17.84 13.62 5.39
CA THR A 95 17.81 14.17 6.76
C THR A 95 19.25 14.30 7.23
N ASN A 96 19.69 15.55 7.36
CA ASN A 96 20.98 16.06 7.85
C ASN A 96 22.09 16.22 6.80
N GLY A 97 22.24 17.46 6.33
CA GLY A 97 23.26 17.93 5.40
C GLY A 97 22.69 19.01 4.49
#